data_AF-A0A075GEL7-F1
#
_entry.id   AF-A0A075GEL7-F1
#
_cell.length_a   1.000
_cell.length_b   1.000
_cell.length_c   1.000
_cell.angle_alpha   90.00
_cell.angle_beta   90.00
_cell.angle_gamma   90.00
#
_symmetry.space_group_name_H-M   'P 1'
#
loop_
_entity.id
_entity.type
_entity.pdbx_description
1 polymer ?
#
loop_
_entity_poly.entity_id
_entity_poly.type
_entity_poly.pdbx_seq_one_letter_code
_entity_poly.pdbx_strand_id
1 'polypeptide(L)'
;MLPLNVFSFLIAIVLLKLSGLNTLINRFSLAEARRAEKFLERDLVSNSNKTSEEFAIKIFRDIFSVTIKKAGDYFVIPISDYLQHAVNFHELEWKLVNRHVENGMVFLSPHESARLIRKELGGYISSRIRVANTPSMSKGFEDKVNKLSELAKKFVVNTIVSTEYPPCIKHAIEVLNNGENLPHFGRFMLATFLLGRGQTIDEIAPLFKNAPDWNEKVTRYQIKQISGETGSNTKYSCPSCDKIESHDMCFATPDCDNIINPMQFGKKRL
;
A
#
# COMPACT_ATOMS: atom_id res chain seq x y z
N MET A 1 35.28 -0.57 -17.75
CA MET A 1 34.62 0.65 -17.24
C MET A 1 33.14 0.34 -17.11
N LEU A 2 32.49 0.60 -15.97
CA LEU A 2 31.04 0.34 -15.85
C LEU A 2 30.26 1.26 -16.81
N PRO A 3 29.13 0.81 -17.38
CA PRO A 3 28.29 1.65 -18.22
C PRO A 3 27.79 2.90 -17.47
N LEU A 4 27.58 4.02 -18.19
CA LEU A 4 27.11 5.29 -17.61
C LEU A 4 25.84 5.11 -16.77
N ASN A 5 24.91 4.28 -17.24
CA ASN A 5 23.66 3.98 -16.54
C ASN A 5 23.91 3.35 -15.16
N VAL A 6 24.90 2.45 -15.05
CA VAL A 6 25.26 1.80 -13.79
C VAL A 6 25.89 2.82 -12.83
N PHE A 7 26.79 3.66 -13.32
CA PHE A 7 27.37 4.74 -12.51
C PHE A 7 26.31 5.72 -12.01
N SER A 8 25.40 6.15 -12.88
CA SER A 8 24.33 7.08 -12.51
C SER A 8 23.44 6.52 -11.39
N PHE A 9 23.12 5.22 -11.45
CA PHE A 9 22.34 4.53 -10.44
C PHE A 9 23.10 4.46 -9.11
N LEU A 10 24.38 4.08 -9.12
CA LEU A 10 25.19 4.02 -7.90
C LEU A 10 25.37 5.39 -7.24
N ILE A 11 25.59 6.45 -8.02
CA ILE A 11 25.67 7.82 -7.52
C ILE A 11 24.33 8.24 -6.90
N ALA A 12 23.21 7.91 -7.53
CA ALA A 12 21.89 8.18 -6.96
C ALA A 12 21.70 7.48 -5.60
N ILE A 13 22.12 6.21 -5.47
CA ILE A 13 22.10 5.49 -4.18
C ILE A 13 22.95 6.21 -3.13
N VAL A 14 24.17 6.61 -3.47
CA VAL A 14 25.07 7.34 -2.55
C VAL A 14 24.40 8.63 -2.06
N LEU A 15 23.86 9.43 -2.97
CA LEU A 15 23.17 10.68 -2.63
C LEU A 15 21.94 10.45 -1.74
N LEU A 16 21.14 9.42 -2.04
CA LEU A 16 19.97 9.05 -1.23
C LEU A 16 20.38 8.60 0.17
N LYS A 17 21.45 7.80 0.29
CA LYS A 17 21.98 7.35 1.58
C LYS A 17 22.52 8.51 2.40
N LEU A 18 23.28 9.41 1.79
CA LEU A 18 23.80 10.61 2.44
C LEU A 18 22.68 11.56 2.88
N SER A 19 21.57 11.64 2.13
CA SER A 19 20.42 12.46 2.54
C SER A 19 19.68 11.92 3.77
N GLY A 20 19.68 10.60 3.97
CA GLY A 20 18.90 9.95 5.04
C GLY A 20 17.37 10.04 4.87
N LEU A 21 16.87 10.58 3.76
CA LEU A 21 15.45 10.89 3.58
C LEU A 21 14.68 9.73 2.97
N ASN A 22 13.87 9.09 3.81
CA ASN A 22 13.07 7.93 3.44
C ASN A 22 12.12 8.19 2.25
N THR A 23 11.49 9.37 2.24
CA THR A 23 10.58 9.80 1.18
C THR A 23 11.25 9.78 -0.19
N LEU A 24 12.51 10.20 -0.29
CA LEU A 24 13.25 10.20 -1.54
C LEU A 24 13.61 8.78 -1.99
N ILE A 25 14.01 7.91 -1.06
CA ILE A 25 14.29 6.49 -1.35
C ILE A 25 13.05 5.82 -1.94
N ASN A 26 11.87 6.02 -1.34
CA ASN A 26 10.63 5.43 -1.83
C ASN A 26 10.24 5.94 -3.22
N ARG A 27 10.35 7.26 -3.46
CA ARG A 27 10.04 7.86 -4.78
C ARG A 27 11.02 7.39 -5.86
N PHE A 28 12.31 7.35 -5.55
CA PHE A 28 13.33 6.83 -6.46
C PHE A 28 13.10 5.35 -6.78
N SER A 29 12.83 4.53 -5.76
CA SER A 29 12.58 3.11 -5.95
C SER A 29 11.35 2.84 -6.83
N LEU A 30 10.29 3.63 -6.68
CA LEU A 30 9.12 3.53 -7.56
C LEU A 30 9.43 3.96 -9.00
N ALA A 31 10.22 5.03 -9.18
CA ALA A 31 10.62 5.49 -10.51
C ALA A 31 11.48 4.45 -11.24
N GLU A 32 12.47 3.87 -10.54
CA GLU A 32 13.31 2.81 -11.10
C GLU A 32 12.52 1.51 -11.32
N ALA A 33 11.56 1.17 -10.46
CA ALA A 33 10.68 0.03 -10.69
C ALA A 33 9.84 0.19 -11.96
N ARG A 34 9.25 1.39 -12.18
CA ARG A 34 8.52 1.69 -13.44
C ARG A 34 9.43 1.65 -14.67
N ARG A 35 10.70 2.02 -14.52
CA ARG A 35 11.68 1.94 -15.60
C ARG A 35 12.04 0.50 -15.92
N ALA A 36 12.32 -0.30 -14.88
CA ALA A 36 12.67 -1.71 -15.01
C ALA A 36 11.49 -2.54 -15.54
N GLU A 37 10.26 -2.23 -15.14
CA GLU A 37 9.05 -2.81 -15.74
C GLU A 37 9.01 -2.64 -17.26
N LYS A 38 9.31 -1.44 -17.81
CA LYS A 38 9.34 -1.23 -19.26
C LYS A 38 10.39 -2.06 -19.98
N PHE A 39 11.52 -2.36 -19.31
CA PHE A 39 12.52 -3.26 -19.86
C PHE A 39 12.03 -4.71 -19.83
N LEU A 40 11.47 -5.15 -18.71
CA LEU A 40 10.89 -6.49 -18.56
C LEU A 40 9.75 -6.74 -19.55
N GLU A 41 8.85 -5.77 -19.71
CA GLU A 41 7.77 -5.85 -20.70
C GLU A 41 8.32 -6.08 -22.10
N ARG A 42 9.33 -5.31 -22.51
CA ARG A 42 10.01 -5.47 -23.82
C ARG A 42 10.67 -6.83 -23.97
N ASP A 43 11.28 -7.34 -22.90
CA ASP A 43 11.91 -8.66 -22.88
C ASP A 43 10.88 -9.80 -22.97
N LEU A 44 9.63 -9.56 -22.53
CA LEU A 44 8.52 -10.52 -22.55
C LEU A 44 7.66 -10.47 -23.83
N VAL A 45 7.71 -9.41 -24.63
CA VAL A 45 6.94 -9.32 -25.90
C VAL A 45 7.34 -10.42 -26.87
N SER A 46 6.38 -10.98 -27.63
CA SER A 46 6.59 -12.15 -28.51
C SER A 46 7.68 -12.00 -29.58
N ASN A 47 8.02 -10.77 -29.98
CA ASN A 47 9.12 -10.45 -30.91
C ASN A 47 10.50 -10.23 -30.22
N SER A 48 10.61 -10.49 -28.91
CA SER A 48 11.88 -10.39 -28.18
C SER A 48 12.81 -11.57 -28.50
N ASN A 49 14.11 -11.39 -28.27
CA ASN A 49 15.06 -12.49 -28.37
C ASN A 49 14.77 -13.51 -27.25
N LYS A 50 14.77 -14.81 -27.58
CA LYS A 50 14.53 -15.91 -26.64
C LYS A 50 15.39 -15.82 -25.37
N THR A 51 16.64 -15.38 -25.48
CA THR A 51 17.53 -15.17 -24.33
C THR A 51 17.00 -14.10 -23.37
N SER A 52 16.43 -13.00 -23.89
CA SER A 52 15.85 -11.92 -23.07
C SER A 52 14.61 -12.39 -22.33
N GLU A 53 13.73 -13.13 -23.02
CA GLU A 53 12.54 -13.71 -22.40
C GLU A 53 12.90 -14.69 -21.29
N GLU A 54 13.82 -15.63 -21.54
CA GLU A 54 14.29 -16.58 -20.53
C GLU A 54 14.91 -15.87 -19.32
N PHE A 55 15.63 -14.77 -19.57
CA PHE A 55 16.20 -13.95 -18.50
C PHE A 55 15.12 -13.22 -17.69
N ALA A 56 14.09 -12.66 -18.34
CA ALA A 56 12.95 -12.05 -17.66
C ALA A 56 12.21 -13.09 -16.80
N ILE A 57 11.87 -14.26 -17.35
CA ILE A 57 11.24 -15.37 -16.60
C ILE A 57 12.10 -15.77 -15.39
N LYS A 58 13.43 -15.80 -15.57
CA LYS A 58 14.36 -16.08 -14.47
C LYS A 58 14.31 -15.01 -13.38
N ILE A 59 14.20 -13.73 -13.72
CA ILE A 59 14.02 -12.64 -12.74
C ILE A 59 12.74 -12.84 -11.93
N PHE A 60 11.63 -13.14 -12.59
CA PHE A 60 10.34 -13.39 -11.92
C PHE A 60 10.47 -14.50 -10.86
N ARG A 61 11.09 -15.61 -11.25
CA ARG A 61 11.27 -16.76 -10.34
C ARG A 61 12.29 -16.49 -9.24
N ASP A 62 13.50 -16.08 -9.61
CA ASP A 62 14.64 -16.06 -8.69
C ASP A 62 14.60 -14.85 -7.73
N ILE A 63 14.00 -13.72 -8.14
CA ILE A 63 13.94 -12.50 -7.31
C ILE A 63 12.59 -12.34 -6.63
N PHE A 64 11.50 -12.71 -7.32
CA PHE A 64 10.14 -12.43 -6.84
C PHE A 64 9.33 -13.68 -6.49
N SER A 65 9.90 -14.87 -6.65
CA SER A 65 9.22 -16.15 -6.43
C SER A 65 7.94 -16.31 -7.25
N VAL A 66 7.86 -15.66 -8.42
CA VAL A 66 6.72 -15.71 -9.32
C VAL A 66 7.02 -16.67 -10.46
N THR A 67 6.20 -17.70 -10.64
CA THR A 67 6.37 -18.64 -11.75
C THR A 67 5.42 -18.31 -12.89
N ILE A 68 5.96 -17.72 -13.96
CA ILE A 68 5.25 -17.51 -15.22
C ILE A 68 5.73 -18.50 -16.30
N LYS A 69 4.82 -18.92 -17.18
CA LYS A 69 5.15 -19.73 -18.37
C LYS A 69 4.58 -19.07 -19.62
N LYS A 70 5.31 -19.11 -20.73
CA LYS A 70 4.81 -18.60 -22.01
C LYS A 70 3.72 -19.51 -22.57
N ALA A 71 2.67 -18.90 -23.10
CA ALA A 71 1.54 -19.54 -23.76
C ALA A 71 1.09 -18.66 -24.94
N GLY A 72 1.67 -18.89 -26.13
CA GLY A 72 1.46 -18.02 -27.29
C GLY A 72 2.00 -16.62 -27.05
N ASP A 73 1.15 -15.60 -27.25
CA ASP A 73 1.43 -14.19 -26.97
C ASP A 73 1.20 -13.79 -25.50
N TYR A 74 0.80 -14.74 -24.65
CA TYR A 74 0.52 -14.54 -23.24
C TYR A 74 1.52 -15.26 -22.33
N PHE A 75 1.45 -14.92 -21.06
CA PHE A 75 2.04 -15.67 -19.96
C PHE A 75 0.95 -16.20 -19.06
N VAL A 76 1.18 -17.37 -18.49
CA VAL A 76 0.28 -18.00 -17.53
C VAL A 76 0.93 -18.10 -16.16
N ILE A 77 0.14 -17.81 -15.13
CA ILE A 77 0.52 -17.88 -13.71
C ILE A 77 -0.53 -18.69 -12.93
N PRO A 78 -0.17 -19.54 -11.96
CA PRO A 78 -1.17 -20.21 -11.10
C PRO A 78 -2.06 -19.21 -10.38
N ILE A 79 -3.34 -19.54 -10.17
CA ILE A 79 -4.28 -18.66 -9.45
C ILE A 79 -3.77 -18.27 -8.05
N SER A 80 -3.13 -19.21 -7.33
CA SER A 80 -2.55 -18.95 -6.01
C SER A 80 -1.53 -17.81 -6.04
N ASP A 81 -0.57 -17.90 -6.98
CA ASP A 81 0.50 -16.93 -7.13
C ASP A 81 -0.09 -15.60 -7.61
N TYR A 82 -1.02 -15.63 -8.56
CA TYR A 82 -1.71 -14.44 -9.03
C TYR A 82 -2.38 -13.67 -7.87
N LEU A 83 -3.16 -14.35 -7.03
CA LEU A 83 -3.85 -13.72 -5.90
C LEU A 83 -2.87 -13.13 -4.87
N GLN A 84 -1.75 -13.82 -4.62
CA GLN A 84 -0.71 -13.34 -3.72
C GLN A 84 -0.12 -12.00 -4.18
N HIS A 85 0.15 -11.87 -5.49
CA HIS A 85 0.80 -10.69 -6.06
C HIS A 85 -0.20 -9.59 -6.45
N ALA A 86 -1.43 -9.94 -6.82
CA ALA A 86 -2.49 -9.00 -7.19
C ALA A 86 -3.18 -8.35 -5.98
N VAL A 87 -2.92 -8.80 -4.74
CA VAL A 87 -3.60 -8.32 -3.51
C VAL A 87 -3.59 -6.80 -3.31
N ASN A 88 -2.60 -6.11 -3.88
CA ASN A 88 -2.41 -4.67 -3.72
C ASN A 88 -2.95 -3.84 -4.89
N PHE A 89 -3.61 -4.48 -5.84
CA PHE A 89 -4.28 -3.83 -6.95
C PHE A 89 -5.76 -3.68 -6.60
N HIS A 90 -6.27 -2.45 -6.71
CA HIS A 90 -7.66 -2.12 -6.40
C HIS A 90 -8.49 -1.94 -7.66
N GLU A 91 -7.82 -1.78 -8.80
CA GLU A 91 -8.42 -1.63 -10.12
C GLU A 91 -9.16 -2.92 -10.53
N LEU A 92 -10.37 -2.77 -11.09
CA LEU A 92 -11.27 -3.89 -11.36
C LEU A 92 -10.66 -4.96 -12.28
N GLU A 93 -9.81 -4.56 -13.23
CA GLU A 93 -9.11 -5.45 -14.17
C GLU A 93 -8.15 -6.45 -13.50
N TRP A 94 -7.76 -6.21 -12.24
CA TRP A 94 -6.91 -7.10 -11.43
C TRP A 94 -7.71 -8.00 -10.49
N LYS A 95 -9.03 -7.84 -10.42
CA LYS A 95 -9.87 -8.77 -9.66
C LYS A 95 -9.93 -10.09 -10.44
N LEU A 96 -9.69 -11.22 -9.76
CA LEU A 96 -9.67 -12.55 -10.38
C LEU A 96 -10.93 -12.84 -11.20
N VAL A 97 -12.10 -12.40 -10.73
CA VAL A 97 -13.40 -12.56 -11.43
C VAL A 97 -13.45 -11.89 -12.81
N ASN A 98 -12.57 -10.92 -13.07
CA ASN A 98 -12.45 -10.20 -14.33
C ASN A 98 -11.23 -10.65 -15.16
N ARG A 99 -10.60 -11.78 -14.80
CA ARG A 99 -9.44 -12.34 -15.51
C ARG A 99 -9.86 -13.50 -16.40
N HIS A 100 -9.12 -13.69 -17.49
CA HIS A 100 -9.18 -14.93 -18.25
C HIS A 100 -8.42 -16.04 -17.51
N VAL A 101 -9.14 -17.13 -17.21
CA VAL A 101 -8.63 -18.26 -16.43
C VAL A 101 -8.98 -19.57 -17.13
N GLU A 102 -7.98 -20.41 -17.38
CA GLU A 102 -8.17 -21.76 -17.91
C GLU A 102 -7.29 -22.75 -17.14
N ASN A 103 -7.83 -23.92 -16.81
CA ASN A 103 -7.09 -25.00 -16.15
C ASN A 103 -6.33 -24.58 -14.88
N GLY A 104 -6.90 -23.67 -14.08
CA GLY A 104 -6.27 -23.16 -12.85
C GLY A 104 -5.17 -22.12 -13.06
N MET A 105 -5.04 -21.60 -14.28
CA MET A 105 -4.02 -20.63 -14.68
C MET A 105 -4.64 -19.32 -15.15
N VAL A 106 -4.12 -18.20 -14.66
CA VAL A 106 -4.51 -16.85 -15.08
C VAL A 106 -3.64 -16.42 -16.25
N PHE A 107 -4.25 -15.88 -17.30
CA PHE A 107 -3.54 -15.37 -18.47
C PHE A 107 -3.23 -13.88 -18.30
N LEU A 108 -1.98 -13.52 -18.58
CA LEU A 108 -1.44 -12.18 -18.50
C LEU A 108 -0.75 -11.83 -19.82
N SER A 109 -0.98 -10.64 -20.34
CA SER A 109 -0.12 -10.05 -21.37
C SER A 109 1.30 -9.81 -20.85
N PRO A 110 2.29 -9.54 -21.73
CA PRO A 110 3.64 -9.12 -21.31
C PRO A 110 3.61 -7.90 -20.38
N HIS A 111 2.77 -6.91 -20.70
CA HIS A 111 2.57 -5.72 -19.87
C HIS A 111 2.03 -6.07 -18.49
N GLU A 112 0.96 -6.86 -18.42
CA GLU A 112 0.35 -7.25 -17.13
C GLU A 112 1.32 -8.10 -16.29
N SER A 113 2.10 -8.97 -16.93
CA SER A 113 3.14 -9.76 -16.26
C SER A 113 4.17 -8.85 -15.59
N ALA A 114 4.74 -7.89 -16.33
CA ALA A 114 5.71 -6.94 -15.79
C ALA A 114 5.09 -6.03 -14.71
N ARG A 115 3.84 -5.61 -14.92
CA ARG A 115 3.09 -4.75 -13.99
C ARG A 115 2.83 -5.43 -12.65
N LEU A 116 2.54 -6.73 -12.66
CA LEU A 116 2.20 -7.53 -11.48
C LEU A 116 3.30 -7.43 -10.41
N ILE A 117 4.56 -7.47 -10.82
CA ILE A 117 5.72 -7.43 -9.91
C ILE A 117 6.28 -6.04 -9.62
N ARG A 118 5.66 -4.96 -10.16
CA ARG A 118 6.19 -3.58 -10.00
C ARG A 118 6.34 -3.20 -8.53
N LYS A 119 5.39 -3.61 -7.68
CA LYS A 119 5.41 -3.25 -6.26
C LYS A 119 6.57 -3.95 -5.55
N GLU A 120 6.73 -5.26 -5.79
CA GLU A 120 7.82 -6.07 -5.26
C GLU A 120 9.17 -5.56 -5.74
N LEU A 121 9.29 -5.16 -7.00
CA LEU A 121 10.48 -4.56 -7.59
C LEU A 121 10.85 -3.24 -6.90
N GLY A 122 9.88 -2.36 -6.67
CA GLY A 122 10.09 -1.13 -5.89
C GLY A 122 10.49 -1.42 -4.44
N GLY A 123 9.87 -2.43 -3.83
CA GLY A 123 10.23 -2.91 -2.49
C GLY A 123 11.66 -3.42 -2.43
N TYR A 124 12.05 -4.25 -3.39
CA TYR A 124 13.39 -4.80 -3.53
C TYR A 124 14.45 -3.70 -3.71
N ILE A 125 14.24 -2.76 -4.63
CA ILE A 125 15.17 -1.63 -4.82
C ILE A 125 15.30 -0.84 -3.51
N SER A 126 14.19 -0.53 -2.85
CA SER A 126 14.20 0.24 -1.61
C SER A 126 14.94 -0.48 -0.47
N SER A 127 14.77 -1.80 -0.35
CA SER A 127 15.42 -2.60 0.69
C SER A 127 16.93 -2.70 0.45
N ARG A 128 17.34 -2.91 -0.80
CA ARG A 128 18.76 -2.92 -1.19
C ARG A 128 19.44 -1.58 -0.92
N ILE A 129 18.75 -0.46 -1.21
CA ILE A 129 19.26 0.87 -0.86
C ILE A 129 19.39 0.99 0.66
N ARG A 130 18.38 0.64 1.45
CA ARG A 130 18.45 0.78 2.92
C ARG A 130 19.60 0.03 3.56
N VAL A 131 19.81 -1.22 3.13
CA VAL A 131 20.85 -2.12 3.65
C VAL A 131 22.25 -1.70 3.21
N ALA A 132 22.39 -0.97 2.09
CA ALA A 132 23.68 -0.47 1.65
C ALA A 132 24.33 0.45 2.71
N ASN A 133 25.66 0.37 2.85
CA ASN A 133 26.41 1.21 3.77
C ASN A 133 26.27 2.68 3.39
N THR A 134 26.11 3.55 4.39
CA THR A 134 26.18 4.99 4.18
C THR A 134 27.64 5.41 4.12
N PRO A 135 28.13 5.96 2.99
CA PRO A 135 29.48 6.49 2.93
C PRO A 135 29.60 7.77 3.78
N SER A 136 30.82 8.14 4.17
CA SER A 136 31.07 9.43 4.80
C SER A 136 30.76 10.57 3.84
N MET A 137 30.20 11.67 4.37
CA MET A 137 29.96 12.88 3.60
C MET A 137 31.29 13.45 3.07
N SER A 138 31.34 13.77 1.77
CA SER A 138 32.46 14.49 1.17
C SER A 138 31.96 15.83 0.63
N LYS A 139 32.86 16.84 0.59
CA LYS A 139 32.53 18.20 0.13
C LYS A 139 31.85 18.24 -1.24
N GLY A 140 32.21 17.33 -2.16
CA GLY A 140 31.62 17.25 -3.50
C GLY A 140 30.14 16.85 -3.52
N PHE A 141 29.63 16.24 -2.44
CA PHE A 141 28.23 15.80 -2.34
C PHE A 141 27.35 16.74 -1.51
N GLU A 142 27.91 17.58 -0.64
CA GLU A 142 27.17 18.44 0.29
C GLU A 142 26.08 19.27 -0.41
N ASP A 143 26.44 20.03 -1.44
CA ASP A 143 25.51 20.86 -2.20
C ASP A 143 24.38 20.04 -2.86
N LYS A 144 24.71 18.84 -3.34
CA LYS A 144 23.73 17.96 -4.01
C LYS A 144 22.77 17.36 -3.00
N VAL A 145 23.27 16.95 -1.84
CA VAL A 145 22.46 16.42 -0.74
C VAL A 145 21.55 17.51 -0.18
N ASN A 146 22.05 18.73 0.00
CA ASN A 146 21.25 19.88 0.44
C ASN A 146 20.10 20.17 -0.53
N LYS A 147 20.37 20.19 -1.84
CA LYS A 147 19.32 20.34 -2.87
C LYS A 147 18.29 19.22 -2.84
N LEU A 148 18.70 17.98 -2.59
CA LEU A 148 17.77 16.86 -2.42
C LEU A 148 16.88 17.05 -1.18
N SER A 149 17.46 17.50 -0.07
CA SER A 149 16.71 17.81 1.16
C SER A 149 15.70 18.94 0.95
N GLU A 150 16.04 19.98 0.19
CA GLU A 150 15.10 21.03 -0.19
C GLU A 150 13.98 20.51 -1.10
N LEU A 151 14.30 19.67 -2.08
CA LEU A 151 13.30 19.02 -2.93
C LEU A 151 12.36 18.14 -2.09
N ALA A 152 12.87 17.45 -1.09
CA ALA A 152 12.06 16.60 -0.21
C ALA A 152 10.98 17.38 0.54
N LYS A 153 11.25 18.64 0.92
CA LYS A 153 10.26 19.52 1.56
C LYS A 153 9.02 19.73 0.70
N LYS A 154 9.16 19.71 -0.64
CA LYS A 154 8.02 19.80 -1.58
C LYS A 154 7.15 18.54 -1.60
N PHE A 155 7.66 17.42 -1.10
CA PHE A 155 6.92 16.15 -1.02
C PHE A 155 6.31 15.90 0.35
N VAL A 156 6.53 16.80 1.31
CA VAL A 156 5.80 16.78 2.57
C VAL A 156 4.38 17.21 2.25
N VAL A 157 3.45 16.25 2.24
CA VAL A 157 2.03 16.57 2.16
C VAL A 157 1.66 17.13 3.52
N ASN A 158 1.55 18.45 3.61
CA ASN A 158 0.93 19.11 4.75
C ASN A 158 -0.57 18.79 4.70
N THR A 159 -0.97 17.64 5.23
CA THR A 159 -2.39 17.33 5.39
C THR A 159 -2.90 18.14 6.57
N ILE A 160 -3.78 19.10 6.33
CA ILE A 160 -4.68 19.56 7.38
C ILE A 160 -5.61 18.37 7.64
N VAL A 161 -5.39 17.70 8.76
CA VAL A 161 -6.30 16.64 9.19
C VAL A 161 -7.53 17.36 9.75
N SER A 162 -8.62 17.39 8.99
CA SER A 162 -9.90 17.85 9.53
C SER A 162 -10.24 17.02 10.77
N THR A 163 -10.68 17.69 11.83
CA THR A 163 -11.25 17.05 13.03
C THR A 163 -12.65 16.50 12.77
N GLU A 164 -13.24 16.77 11.61
CA GLU A 164 -14.55 16.26 11.24
C GLU A 164 -14.53 14.76 10.93
N TYR A 165 -15.54 14.08 11.45
CA TYR A 165 -15.77 12.66 11.17
C TYR A 165 -16.43 12.44 9.80
N PRO A 166 -16.05 11.40 9.06
CA PRO A 166 -16.80 10.96 7.88
C PRO A 166 -18.23 10.57 8.27
N PRO A 167 -19.19 10.62 7.34
CA PRO A 167 -20.60 10.38 7.64
C PRO A 167 -20.86 8.96 8.20
N CYS A 168 -20.11 7.94 7.76
CA CYS A 168 -20.19 6.59 8.34
C CYS A 168 -19.81 6.54 9.84
N ILE A 169 -18.84 7.35 10.26
CA ILE A 169 -18.42 7.45 11.66
C ILE A 169 -19.39 8.31 12.46
N LYS A 170 -19.90 9.41 11.87
CA LYS A 170 -20.96 10.23 12.48
C LYS A 170 -22.20 9.39 12.78
N HIS A 171 -22.66 8.60 11.81
CA HIS A 171 -23.80 7.71 11.99
C HIS A 171 -23.56 6.67 13.09
N ALA A 172 -22.37 6.04 13.13
CA ALA A 172 -22.04 5.08 14.18
C ALA A 172 -22.09 5.70 15.59
N ILE A 173 -21.62 6.95 15.74
CA ILE A 173 -21.69 7.69 17.01
C ILE A 173 -23.14 8.07 17.34
N GLU A 174 -23.93 8.47 16.35
CA GLU A 174 -25.34 8.83 16.51
C GLU A 174 -26.18 7.64 16.99
N VAL A 175 -26.03 6.47 16.37
CA VAL A 175 -26.67 5.21 16.80
C VAL A 175 -26.37 4.92 18.28
N LEU A 176 -25.10 5.03 18.68
CA LEU A 176 -24.72 4.84 20.09
C LEU A 176 -25.30 5.93 20.99
N ASN A 177 -25.30 7.20 20.58
CA ASN A 177 -25.87 8.29 21.36
C ASN A 177 -27.39 8.14 21.57
N ASN A 178 -28.11 7.59 20.60
CA ASN A 178 -29.53 7.28 20.68
C ASN A 178 -29.84 6.08 21.58
N GLY A 179 -28.82 5.39 22.10
CA GLY A 179 -28.99 4.17 22.89
C GLY A 179 -29.33 2.94 22.05
N GLU A 180 -29.13 3.01 20.74
CA GLU A 180 -29.40 1.92 19.82
C GLU A 180 -28.20 0.96 19.73
N ASN A 181 -28.48 -0.24 19.23
CA ASN A 181 -27.46 -1.26 19.08
C ASN A 181 -26.65 -1.07 17.78
N LEU A 182 -25.43 -0.56 17.90
CA LEU A 182 -24.49 -0.54 16.77
C LEU A 182 -24.03 -1.98 16.42
N PRO A 183 -24.15 -2.44 15.16
CA PRO A 183 -23.72 -3.79 14.77
C PRO A 183 -22.23 -4.02 15.04
N HIS A 184 -21.84 -5.29 15.21
CA HIS A 184 -20.45 -5.66 15.53
C HIS A 184 -19.43 -5.06 14.55
N PHE A 185 -19.72 -5.11 13.26
CA PHE A 185 -18.87 -4.48 12.23
C PHE A 185 -18.79 -2.97 12.40
N GLY A 186 -19.90 -2.30 12.72
CA GLY A 186 -19.93 -0.86 13.02
C GLY A 186 -19.07 -0.49 14.22
N ARG A 187 -19.10 -1.31 15.29
CA ARG A 187 -18.23 -1.13 16.47
C ARG A 187 -16.76 -1.27 16.13
N PHE A 188 -16.41 -2.28 15.33
CA PHE A 188 -15.05 -2.49 14.84
C PHE A 188 -14.57 -1.33 13.96
N MET A 189 -15.40 -0.88 13.02
CA MET A 189 -15.13 0.28 12.16
C MET A 189 -14.87 1.54 13.00
N LEU A 190 -15.74 1.83 13.97
CA LEU A 190 -15.61 2.99 14.86
C LEU A 190 -14.32 2.93 15.66
N ALA A 191 -14.05 1.81 16.35
CA ALA A 191 -12.85 1.65 17.17
C ALA A 191 -11.57 1.76 16.35
N THR A 192 -11.48 1.08 15.20
CA THR A 192 -10.29 1.12 14.33
C THR A 192 -10.04 2.50 13.72
N PHE A 193 -11.10 3.24 13.37
CA PHE A 193 -10.98 4.61 12.87
C PHE A 193 -10.43 5.57 13.94
N LEU A 194 -11.01 5.54 15.14
CA LEU A 194 -10.63 6.44 16.24
C LEU A 194 -9.21 6.15 16.74
N LEU A 195 -8.84 4.88 16.88
CA LEU A 195 -7.45 4.47 17.15
C LEU A 195 -6.50 4.94 16.03
N GLY A 196 -6.93 4.83 14.77
CA GLY A 196 -6.16 5.31 13.62
C GLY A 196 -5.95 6.83 13.60
N ARG A 197 -6.87 7.60 14.20
CA ARG A 197 -6.76 9.05 14.41
C ARG A 197 -5.96 9.43 15.66
N GLY A 198 -5.51 8.44 16.44
CA GLY A 198 -4.63 8.64 17.60
C GLY A 198 -5.36 8.78 18.94
N GLN A 199 -6.67 8.53 19.00
CA GLN A 199 -7.38 8.48 20.27
C GLN A 199 -6.99 7.25 21.08
N THR A 200 -7.00 7.41 22.40
CA THR A 200 -6.65 6.39 23.38
C THR A 200 -7.85 5.48 23.69
N ILE A 201 -7.59 4.30 24.27
CA ILE A 201 -8.64 3.37 24.69
C ILE A 201 -9.59 4.04 25.70
N ASP A 202 -9.06 4.88 26.59
CA ASP A 202 -9.83 5.62 27.59
C ASP A 202 -10.76 6.67 26.98
N GLU A 203 -10.40 7.25 25.84
CA GLU A 203 -11.26 8.18 25.10
C GLU A 203 -12.33 7.47 24.27
N ILE A 204 -12.04 6.25 23.79
CA ILE A 204 -12.93 5.50 22.89
C ILE A 204 -13.98 4.70 23.66
N ALA A 205 -13.59 4.00 24.73
CA ALA A 205 -14.49 3.11 25.48
C ALA A 205 -15.80 3.78 25.98
N PRO A 206 -15.79 5.04 26.45
CA PRO A 206 -17.00 5.73 26.88
C PRO A 206 -18.06 5.94 25.78
N LEU A 207 -17.68 5.93 24.50
CA LEU A 207 -18.62 6.10 23.39
C LEU A 207 -19.62 4.95 23.29
N PHE A 208 -19.23 3.75 23.76
CA PHE A 208 -20.07 2.55 23.70
C PHE A 208 -21.02 2.41 24.90
N LYS A 209 -20.95 3.30 25.91
CA LYS A 209 -21.65 3.15 27.19
C LYS A 209 -23.19 3.06 27.07
N ASN A 210 -23.72 3.66 26.01
CA ASN A 210 -25.15 3.72 25.74
C ASN A 210 -25.65 2.49 24.94
N ALA A 211 -24.76 1.60 24.48
CA ALA A 211 -25.17 0.39 23.79
C ALA A 211 -25.94 -0.54 24.75
N PRO A 212 -27.04 -1.19 24.31
CA PRO A 212 -27.88 -2.04 25.17
C PRO A 212 -27.14 -3.19 25.88
N ASP A 213 -26.08 -3.71 25.27
CA ASP A 213 -25.26 -4.83 25.76
C ASP A 213 -23.90 -4.36 26.32
N TRP A 214 -23.78 -3.07 26.67
CA TRP A 214 -22.50 -2.52 27.09
C TRP A 214 -21.96 -3.16 28.37
N ASN A 215 -20.70 -3.56 28.29
CA ASN A 215 -19.89 -3.95 29.43
C ASN A 215 -18.52 -3.30 29.31
N GLU A 216 -18.14 -2.49 30.29
CA GLU A 216 -16.90 -1.71 30.24
C GLU A 216 -15.65 -2.59 30.08
N LYS A 217 -15.55 -3.67 30.87
CA LYS A 217 -14.40 -4.57 30.86
C LYS A 217 -14.25 -5.25 29.50
N VAL A 218 -15.37 -5.72 28.93
CA VAL A 218 -15.38 -6.38 27.61
C VAL A 218 -15.04 -5.38 26.51
N THR A 219 -15.63 -4.19 26.54
CA THR A 219 -15.39 -3.14 25.53
C THR A 219 -13.93 -2.72 25.52
N ARG A 220 -13.35 -2.41 26.69
CA ARG A 220 -11.93 -2.05 26.80
C ARG A 220 -11.02 -3.17 26.32
N TYR A 221 -11.34 -4.42 26.66
CA TYR A 221 -10.58 -5.58 26.18
C TYR A 221 -10.63 -5.69 24.65
N GLN A 222 -11.80 -5.54 24.03
CA GLN A 222 -11.97 -5.58 22.57
C GLN A 222 -11.15 -4.47 21.88
N ILE A 223 -11.24 -3.23 22.37
CA ILE A 223 -10.47 -2.11 21.80
C ILE A 223 -8.95 -2.36 21.95
N LYS A 224 -8.51 -2.93 23.08
CA LYS A 224 -7.10 -3.29 23.30
C LYS A 224 -6.59 -4.39 22.37
N GLN A 225 -7.44 -5.37 22.04
CA GLN A 225 -7.12 -6.38 21.02
C GLN A 225 -7.01 -5.73 19.63
N ILE A 226 -7.92 -4.80 19.31
CA ILE A 226 -7.90 -4.06 18.03
C ILE A 226 -6.63 -3.21 17.90
N SER A 227 -6.17 -2.56 18.99
CA SER A 227 -4.98 -1.70 18.99
C SER A 227 -3.67 -2.48 18.83
N GLY A 228 -3.68 -3.80 19.06
CA GLY A 228 -2.49 -4.65 19.04
C GLY A 228 -1.65 -4.56 20.31
N GLU A 229 -2.15 -3.95 21.39
CA GLU A 229 -1.45 -3.85 22.68
C GLU A 229 -1.46 -5.16 23.49
N THR A 230 -2.24 -6.17 23.09
CA THR A 230 -2.31 -7.46 23.78
C THR A 230 -2.68 -8.56 22.79
N GLY A 231 -2.13 -9.77 22.96
CA GLY A 231 -2.42 -10.93 22.08
C GLY A 231 -1.44 -11.10 20.93
N SER A 232 -1.93 -11.35 19.71
CA SER A 232 -1.15 -11.71 18.51
C SER A 232 -0.27 -10.58 17.93
N ASN A 233 -0.15 -9.42 18.61
CA ASN A 233 0.47 -8.18 18.13
C ASN A 233 -0.10 -7.66 16.77
N THR A 234 -1.28 -8.10 16.37
CA THR A 234 -1.91 -7.64 15.12
C THR A 234 -2.63 -6.33 15.35
N LYS A 235 -2.07 -5.22 14.85
CA LYS A 235 -2.74 -3.92 14.85
C LYS A 235 -3.73 -3.83 13.70
N TYR A 236 -5.03 -3.79 14.01
CA TYR A 236 -6.07 -3.68 13.01
C TYR A 236 -6.17 -2.26 12.46
N SER A 237 -6.51 -2.16 11.16
CA SER A 237 -6.67 -0.89 10.45
C SER A 237 -8.14 -0.64 10.12
N CYS A 238 -8.51 0.64 10.01
CA CYS A 238 -9.87 1.05 9.60
C CYS A 238 -10.23 0.44 8.23
N PRO A 239 -11.40 -0.22 8.10
CA PRO A 239 -11.82 -0.85 6.85
C PRO A 239 -11.95 0.16 5.69
N SER A 240 -11.80 -0.31 4.44
CA SER A 240 -11.99 0.51 3.24
C SER A 240 -13.46 0.93 3.07
N CYS A 241 -13.70 1.97 2.28
CA CYS A 241 -15.06 2.42 1.95
C CYS A 241 -15.88 1.29 1.31
N ASP A 242 -15.34 0.56 0.34
CA ASP A 242 -15.98 -0.62 -0.26
C ASP A 242 -16.38 -1.68 0.78
N LYS A 243 -15.51 -1.92 1.78
CA LYS A 243 -15.81 -2.90 2.83
C LYS A 243 -16.87 -2.40 3.79
N ILE A 244 -16.91 -1.09 4.05
CA ILE A 244 -17.94 -0.46 4.88
C ILE A 244 -19.29 -0.47 4.15
N GLU A 245 -19.28 -0.23 2.84
CA GLU A 245 -20.44 -0.33 1.97
C GLU A 245 -20.99 -1.75 1.91
N SER A 246 -20.12 -2.77 1.77
CA SER A 246 -20.55 -4.18 1.75
C SER A 246 -21.15 -4.68 3.07
N HIS A 247 -21.10 -3.88 4.14
CA HIS A 247 -21.69 -4.17 5.46
C HIS A 247 -22.79 -3.15 5.81
N ASP A 248 -23.33 -2.43 4.81
CA ASP A 248 -24.41 -1.45 4.95
C ASP A 248 -24.11 -0.32 5.96
N MET A 249 -22.83 0.01 6.15
CA MET A 249 -22.37 1.05 7.09
C MET A 249 -21.86 2.31 6.36
N CYS A 250 -22.02 2.39 5.03
CA CYS A 250 -21.58 3.54 4.24
C CYS A 250 -22.73 4.54 4.05
N PHE A 251 -22.57 5.74 4.59
CA PHE A 251 -23.54 6.83 4.48
C PHE A 251 -22.95 7.97 3.64
N ALA A 252 -22.46 7.65 2.45
CA ALA A 252 -21.69 8.58 1.63
C ALA A 252 -22.45 9.89 1.36
N THR A 253 -21.79 11.02 1.61
CA THR A 253 -22.24 12.37 1.22
C THR A 253 -21.31 12.91 0.13
N PRO A 254 -21.68 14.01 -0.56
CA PRO A 254 -20.77 14.66 -1.51
C PRO A 254 -19.39 15.01 -0.92
N ASP A 255 -19.32 15.26 0.40
CA ASP A 255 -18.06 15.55 1.11
C ASP A 255 -17.10 14.37 1.19
N CYS A 256 -17.56 13.14 0.92
CA CYS A 256 -16.70 11.98 0.82
C CYS A 256 -15.73 12.06 -0.36
N ASP A 257 -16.01 12.86 -1.40
CA ASP A 257 -15.08 13.17 -2.50
C ASP A 257 -14.29 11.96 -3.05
N ASN A 258 -14.99 10.84 -3.29
CA ASN A 258 -14.43 9.58 -3.81
C ASN A 258 -13.25 9.00 -3.00
N ILE A 259 -13.20 9.24 -1.69
CA ILE A 259 -12.24 8.56 -0.82
C ILE A 259 -12.40 7.04 -0.87
N ILE A 260 -11.28 6.32 -0.78
CA ILE A 260 -11.26 4.84 -0.74
C ILE A 260 -11.19 4.30 0.69
N ASN A 261 -10.95 5.18 1.67
CA ASN A 261 -10.92 4.82 3.09
C ASN A 261 -11.37 6.01 3.95
N PRO A 262 -12.16 5.81 5.02
CA PRO A 262 -12.60 6.89 5.91
C PRO A 262 -11.46 7.73 6.50
N MET A 263 -10.26 7.15 6.66
CA MET A 263 -9.07 7.85 7.13
C MET A 263 -8.60 8.98 6.18
N GLN A 264 -9.13 9.04 4.97
CA GLN A 264 -8.87 10.10 3.98
C GLN A 264 -9.87 11.26 4.09
N PHE A 265 -11.00 11.07 4.78
CA PHE A 265 -12.04 12.09 4.91
C PHE A 265 -11.49 13.39 5.52
N GLY A 266 -11.80 14.51 4.86
CA GLY A 266 -11.37 15.84 5.27
C GLY A 266 -9.87 16.13 5.09
N LYS A 267 -9.09 15.20 4.51
CA LYS A 267 -7.70 15.48 4.12
C LYS A 267 -7.67 16.20 2.78
N LYS A 268 -7.70 17.53 2.81
CA LYS A 268 -7.38 18.32 1.62
C LYS A 268 -5.87 18.28 1.38
N ARG A 269 -5.46 17.91 0.17
CA ARG A 269 -4.09 18.14 -0.28
C ARG A 269 -3.95 19.64 -0.51
N LEU A 270 -3.07 20.29 0.26
CA LEU A 270 -2.54 21.60 -0.08
C LEU A 270 -1.64 21.50 -1.31
#